data_AF-A0A2D4JAA7-F1
#
_entry.id   AF-A0A2D4JAA7-F1
#
_cell.length_a   1.000
_cell.length_b   1.000
_cell.length_c   1.000
_cell.angle_alpha   90.00
_cell.angle_beta   90.00
_cell.angle_gamma   90.00
#
_symmetry.space_group_name_H-M   'P 1'
#
loop_
_entity.id
_entity.type
_entity.pdbx_description
1 polymer ?
#
loop_
_entity_poly.entity_id
_entity_poly.type
_entity_poly.pdbx_seq_one_letter_code
_entity_poly.pdbx_strand_id
1 'polypeptide(L)'
;RRHYIRDALLTVWEKIRNYHYMKIPVWLSTLEAFMYPWLFKKEHIIRYEEILNEKGELKTKQELDLQGININWYSYLQIHTRYEKDIKMAGFYKELTELDKILTDTEEKLIKKLYGY
;
A
#
# COMPACT_ATOMS: atom_id res chain seq x y z
N ARG A 1 -6.59 -19.99 -10.77
CA ARG A 1 -7.71 -19.06 -11.08
C ARG A 1 -7.60 -17.69 -10.38
N ARG A 2 -7.26 -17.59 -9.08
CA ARG A 2 -7.09 -16.29 -8.37
C ARG A 2 -5.98 -15.38 -8.94
N HIS A 3 -4.95 -15.96 -9.56
CA HIS A 3 -3.86 -15.20 -10.20
C HIS A 3 -4.34 -14.25 -11.31
N TYR A 4 -5.27 -14.69 -12.17
CA TYR A 4 -5.76 -13.87 -13.29
C TYR A 4 -6.51 -12.61 -12.85
N ILE A 5 -7.32 -12.71 -11.80
CA ILE A 5 -8.07 -11.56 -11.28
C ILE A 5 -7.11 -10.55 -10.64
N ARG A 6 -6.13 -11.05 -9.86
CA ARG A 6 -5.10 -10.19 -9.26
C ARG A 6 -4.25 -9.49 -10.31
N ASP A 7 -3.80 -10.22 -11.32
CA ASP A 7 -2.94 -9.67 -12.37
C ASP A 7 -3.71 -8.65 -13.22
N ALA A 8 -5.01 -8.87 -13.47
CA ALA A 8 -5.88 -7.89 -14.11
C ALA A 8 -6.03 -6.61 -13.25
N LEU A 9 -6.28 -6.75 -11.95
CA LEU A 9 -6.38 -5.61 -11.02
C LEU A 9 -5.06 -4.82 -10.94
N LEU A 10 -3.93 -5.53 -10.87
CA LEU A 10 -2.60 -4.91 -10.90
C LEU A 10 -2.37 -4.14 -12.20
N THR A 11 -2.73 -4.73 -13.34
CA THR A 11 -2.59 -4.09 -14.65
C THR A 11 -3.45 -2.82 -14.75
N VAL A 12 -4.68 -2.87 -14.24
CA VAL A 12 -5.58 -1.70 -14.20
C VAL A 12 -5.01 -0.63 -13.28
N TRP A 13 -4.53 -1.00 -12.10
CA TRP A 13 -3.86 -0.10 -11.17
C TRP A 13 -2.64 0.57 -11.82
N GLU A 14 -1.77 -0.19 -12.49
CA GLU A 14 -0.59 0.37 -13.15
C GLU A 14 -0.96 1.37 -14.24
N LYS A 15 -2.04 1.13 -15.00
CA LYS A 15 -2.54 2.08 -16.00
C LYS A 15 -3.07 3.36 -15.37
N ILE A 16 -3.92 3.26 -14.35
CA ILE A 16 -4.46 4.41 -13.61
C ILE A 16 -3.30 5.20 -12.99
N ARG A 17 -2.37 4.49 -12.33
CA ARG A 17 -1.16 5.07 -11.75
C ARG A 17 -0.37 5.84 -12.80
N ASN A 18 0.00 5.22 -13.91
CA ASN A 18 0.84 5.86 -14.92
C ASN A 18 0.16 7.08 -15.57
N TYR A 19 -1.18 7.11 -15.61
CA TYR A 19 -1.92 8.24 -16.18
C TYR A 19 -2.15 9.39 -15.20
N HIS A 20 -2.36 9.07 -13.91
CA HIS A 20 -2.81 10.05 -12.91
C HIS A 20 -1.79 10.36 -11.81
N TYR A 21 -0.76 9.53 -11.63
CA TYR A 21 0.19 9.63 -10.53
C TYR A 21 1.64 9.65 -11.04
N MET A 22 2.39 10.66 -10.61
CA MET A 22 3.84 10.77 -10.87
C MET A 22 4.68 10.07 -9.78
N LYS A 23 4.09 9.82 -8.61
CA LYS A 23 4.71 9.15 -7.45
C LYS A 23 3.76 8.13 -6.83
N ILE A 24 4.24 7.29 -5.93
CA ILE A 24 3.38 6.35 -5.20
C ILE A 24 2.60 7.10 -4.12
N PRO A 25 1.26 6.99 -4.10
CA PRO A 25 0.45 7.63 -3.07
C PRO A 25 0.58 6.88 -1.73
N VAL A 26 0.58 7.63 -0.63
CA VAL A 26 0.83 7.10 0.73
C VAL A 26 -0.36 6.33 1.32
N TRP A 27 -1.56 6.52 0.80
CA TRP A 27 -2.73 5.72 1.18
C TRP A 27 -2.66 4.29 0.63
N LEU A 28 -1.77 4.02 -0.34
CA LEU A 28 -1.64 2.70 -0.93
C LEU A 28 -1.11 1.70 0.11
N SER A 29 -1.79 0.56 0.25
CA SER A 29 -1.29 -0.56 1.04
C SER A 29 -0.42 -1.47 0.17
N THR A 30 0.87 -1.58 0.51
CA THR A 30 1.80 -2.56 -0.11
C THR A 30 1.31 -3.98 0.04
N LEU A 31 0.73 -4.28 1.19
CA LEU A 31 0.29 -5.60 1.58
C LEU A 31 -0.92 -6.05 0.76
N GLU A 32 -1.88 -5.14 0.58
CA GLU A 32 -3.11 -5.41 -0.16
C GLU A 32 -2.87 -5.43 -1.67
N ALA A 33 -2.10 -4.47 -2.19
CA ALA A 33 -1.88 -4.34 -3.62
C ALA A 33 -0.91 -5.41 -4.16
N PHE A 34 0.15 -5.74 -3.43
CA PHE A 34 1.27 -6.53 -3.97
C PHE A 34 1.57 -7.82 -3.23
N MET A 35 1.05 -8.02 -2.01
CA MET A 35 1.41 -9.17 -1.18
C MET A 35 0.21 -10.09 -0.95
N TYR A 36 0.49 -11.32 -0.50
CA TYR A 36 -0.55 -12.32 -0.32
C TYR A 36 -1.37 -12.03 0.95
N PRO A 37 -2.70 -11.85 0.84
CA PRO A 37 -3.55 -11.50 1.99
C PRO A 37 -3.57 -12.55 3.12
N TRP A 38 -3.19 -13.81 2.86
CA TRP A 38 -3.26 -14.88 3.89
C TRP A 38 -2.27 -14.68 5.04
N LEU A 39 -1.19 -13.91 4.83
CA LEU A 39 -0.15 -13.68 5.84
C LEU A 39 -0.55 -12.65 6.91
N PHE A 40 -1.68 -11.96 6.72
CA PHE A 40 -2.17 -10.95 7.65
C PHE A 40 -3.49 -11.39 8.26
N LYS A 41 -3.58 -11.38 9.59
CA LYS A 41 -4.87 -11.38 10.27
C LYS A 41 -5.61 -10.13 9.78
N LYS A 42 -6.77 -10.33 9.16
CA LYS A 42 -7.61 -9.39 8.41
C LYS A 42 -7.96 -8.05 9.11
N GLU A 43 -7.53 -7.80 10.33
CA GLU A 43 -8.05 -6.71 11.16
C GLU A 43 -7.46 -5.35 10.82
N HIS A 44 -6.21 -5.27 10.31
CA HIS A 44 -5.59 -3.98 9.98
C HIS A 44 -4.82 -4.01 8.66
N ILE A 45 -5.21 -3.11 7.75
CA ILE A 45 -4.55 -2.91 6.46
C ILE A 45 -3.47 -1.85 6.64
N ILE A 46 -2.21 -2.28 6.60
CA ILE A 46 -1.06 -1.40 6.78
C ILE A 46 -0.80 -0.60 5.49
N ARG A 47 -0.86 0.73 5.60
CA ARG A 47 -0.62 1.68 4.49
C ARG A 47 0.76 2.31 4.59
N TYR A 48 1.25 2.88 3.48
CA TYR A 48 2.53 3.59 3.47
C TYR A 48 2.57 4.77 4.47
N GLU A 49 1.46 5.49 4.65
CA GLU A 49 1.35 6.57 5.64
C GLU A 49 1.66 6.11 7.09
N GLU A 50 1.44 4.84 7.41
CA GLU A 50 1.64 4.30 8.76
C GLU A 50 3.08 3.80 8.96
N ILE A 51 3.73 3.31 7.90
CA ILE A 51 5.07 2.70 7.97
C ILE A 51 6.20 3.62 7.53
N LEU A 52 5.90 4.72 6.85
CA LEU A 52 6.88 5.73 6.48
C LEU A 52 7.03 6.77 7.60
N ASN A 53 8.24 7.31 7.76
CA ASN A 53 8.50 8.47 8.61
C ASN A 53 8.18 9.77 7.85
N GLU A 54 8.31 10.93 8.53
CA GLU A 54 8.04 12.26 7.94
C GLU A 54 8.95 12.59 6.74
N LYS A 55 10.10 11.93 6.63
CA LYS A 55 11.04 12.07 5.51
C LYS A 55 10.67 11.16 4.32
N GLY A 56 9.70 10.26 4.49
CA GLY A 56 9.31 9.26 3.50
C GLY A 56 10.16 7.99 3.53
N GLU A 57 10.93 7.78 4.59
CA GLU A 57 11.77 6.60 4.79
C GLU A 57 11.00 5.51 5.54
N LEU A 58 11.26 4.24 5.20
CA LEU A 58 10.63 3.11 5.88
C LEU A 58 11.10 3.00 7.33
N LYS A 59 10.15 3.02 8.27
CA LYS A 59 10.41 2.77 9.70
C LYS A 59 10.98 1.37 9.89
N THR A 60 11.92 1.27 10.82
CA THR A 60 12.47 -0.01 11.28
C THR A 60 11.38 -0.86 11.91
N LYS A 61 11.56 -2.18 11.91
CA LYS A 61 10.63 -3.09 12.59
C LYS A 61 10.43 -2.73 14.07
N GLN A 62 11.49 -2.27 14.76
CA GLN A 62 11.41 -1.86 16.16
C GLN A 62 10.48 -0.65 16.35
N GLU A 63 10.57 0.36 15.47
CA GLU A 63 9.67 1.52 15.49
C GLU A 63 8.22 1.14 15.20
N LEU A 64 8.00 0.17 14.29
CA LEU A 64 6.67 -0.37 14.00
C LEU A 64 6.09 -1.13 15.19
N ASP A 65 6.89 -1.96 15.85
CA ASP A 65 6.48 -2.72 17.04
C ASP A 65 6.13 -1.75 18.20
N LEU A 66 6.88 -0.64 18.37
CA LEU A 66 6.56 0.43 19.33
C LEU A 66 5.24 1.16 19.02
N GLN A 67 4.86 1.25 17.74
CA GLN A 67 3.59 1.81 17.29
C GLN A 67 2.42 0.82 17.37
N GLY A 68 2.66 -0.40 17.89
CA GLY A 68 1.66 -1.46 17.96
C GLY A 68 1.43 -2.21 16.66
N ILE A 69 2.23 -1.93 15.62
CA ILE A 69 2.16 -2.61 14.32
C ILE A 69 3.05 -3.85 14.36
N ASN A 70 2.51 -4.95 14.88
CA ASN A 70 3.25 -6.22 14.96
C ASN A 70 3.29 -6.92 13.59
N ILE A 71 4.42 -6.79 12.89
CA ILE A 71 4.66 -7.46 11.60
C ILE A 71 5.72 -8.55 11.79
N ASN A 72 5.47 -9.76 11.27
CA ASN A 72 6.51 -10.80 11.28
C ASN A 72 7.72 -10.39 10.38
N TRP A 73 8.89 -10.98 10.64
CA TRP A 73 10.12 -10.63 9.93
C TRP A 73 10.04 -10.82 8.41
N TYR A 74 9.39 -11.89 7.95
CA TYR A 74 9.26 -12.19 6.52
C TYR A 74 8.37 -11.16 5.80
N SER A 75 7.26 -10.77 6.43
CA SER A 75 6.38 -9.73 5.91
C SER A 75 7.05 -8.36 5.90
N TYR A 76 7.85 -8.04 6.92
CA TYR A 76 8.66 -6.82 6.93
C TYR A 76 9.67 -6.81 5.77
N LEU A 77 10.36 -7.92 5.52
CA LEU A 77 11.30 -8.04 4.40
C LEU A 77 10.62 -7.85 3.03
N GLN A 78 9.40 -8.36 2.88
CA GLN A 78 8.61 -8.18 1.65
C GLN A 78 8.21 -6.71 1.44
N ILE A 79 7.76 -6.02 2.50
CA ILE A 79 7.48 -4.57 2.47
C ILE A 79 8.73 -3.80 2.08
N HIS A 80 9.87 -4.09 2.73
CA HIS A 80 11.14 -3.43 2.45
C HIS A 80 11.57 -3.59 0.99
N THR A 81 11.48 -4.81 0.46
CA THR A 81 11.83 -5.10 -0.94
C THR A 81 10.93 -4.32 -1.92
N ARG A 82 9.64 -4.14 -1.58
CA ARG A 82 8.71 -3.37 -2.39
C ARG A 82 9.01 -1.86 -2.30
N TYR A 83 9.19 -1.36 -1.09
CA TYR A 83 9.55 0.04 -0.83
C TYR A 83 10.80 0.45 -1.63
N GLU A 84 11.84 -0.38 -1.64
CA GLU A 84 13.07 -0.15 -2.41
C GLU A 84 12.82 -0.02 -3.93
N LYS A 85 11.84 -0.76 -4.46
CA LYS A 85 11.46 -0.65 -5.89
C LYS A 85 10.65 0.63 -6.13
N ASP A 86 9.70 0.90 -5.26
CA ASP A 86 8.79 2.05 -5.36
C ASP A 86 9.55 3.38 -5.24
N ILE A 87 10.52 3.47 -4.32
CA ILE A 87 11.36 4.66 -4.17
C ILE A 87 12.27 4.89 -5.38
N LYS A 88 12.84 3.81 -5.95
CA LYS A 88 13.69 3.88 -7.15
C LYS A 88 12.91 4.24 -8.41
N MET A 89 11.65 3.79 -8.51
CA MET A 89 10.83 4.03 -9.70
C MET A 89 10.21 5.42 -9.71
N ALA A 90 9.63 5.88 -8.59
CA ALA A 90 8.81 7.08 -8.60
C ALA A 90 8.87 7.90 -7.28
N GLY A 91 9.31 7.31 -6.18
CA GLY A 91 9.24 7.95 -4.86
C GLY A 91 7.80 8.02 -4.32
N PHE A 92 7.59 8.72 -3.21
CA PHE A 92 6.29 8.83 -2.54
C PHE A 92 5.76 10.27 -2.56
N TYR A 93 4.43 10.40 -2.62
CA TYR A 93 3.75 11.66 -2.28
C TYR A 93 3.81 11.89 -0.77
N LYS A 94 3.88 13.15 -0.33
CA LYS A 94 3.82 13.48 1.11
C LYS A 94 2.39 13.67 1.61
N GLU A 95 1.49 14.06 0.72
CA GLU A 95 0.11 14.41 1.02
C GLU A 95 -0.83 13.69 0.06
N LEU A 96 -2.10 13.57 0.47
CA LEU A 96 -3.17 13.02 -0.37
C LEU A 96 -3.49 13.98 -1.52
N THR A 97 -3.47 13.47 -2.74
CA THR A 97 -3.93 14.17 -3.93
C THR A 97 -5.46 14.33 -3.92
N GLU A 98 -6.01 15.18 -4.79
CA GLU A 98 -7.46 15.32 -4.93
C GLU A 98 -8.15 14.01 -5.34
N LEU A 99 -7.50 13.22 -6.20
CA LEU A 99 -7.95 11.89 -6.58
C LEU A 99 -7.95 10.95 -5.38
N ASP A 100 -6.94 11.04 -4.51
CA ASP A 100 -6.86 10.22 -3.30
C ASP A 100 -8.02 10.52 -2.36
N LYS A 101 -8.37 11.79 -2.19
CA LYS A 101 -9.54 12.19 -1.40
C LYS A 101 -10.80 11.56 -1.97
N ILE A 102 -11.04 11.65 -3.28
CA ILE A 102 -12.22 11.03 -3.91
C ILE A 102 -12.27 9.50 -3.69
N LEU A 103 -11.12 8.83 -3.81
CA LEU A 103 -11.01 7.37 -3.69
C LEU A 103 -11.09 6.86 -2.25
N THR A 104 -10.71 7.69 -1.27
CA THR A 104 -10.62 7.31 0.15
C THR A 104 -11.75 7.85 1.02
N ASP A 105 -12.41 8.95 0.62
CA ASP A 105 -13.43 9.70 1.38
C ASP A 105 -14.87 9.22 1.11
N THR A 106 -15.08 8.31 0.15
CA THR A 106 -16.41 7.72 -0.05
C THR A 106 -16.76 6.83 1.14
N GLU A 107 -17.91 7.07 1.80
CA GLU A 107 -18.38 6.45 3.05
C GLU A 107 -18.28 4.90 3.06
N GLU A 108 -18.41 4.27 1.90
CA GLU A 108 -17.83 2.96 1.61
C GLU A 108 -16.60 3.19 0.73
N LYS A 109 -15.39 3.05 1.29
CA LYS A 109 -14.14 3.15 0.52
C LYS A 109 -14.33 2.36 -0.77
N LEU A 110 -14.39 3.01 -1.94
CA LEU A 110 -14.61 2.36 -3.24
C LEU A 110 -13.65 1.17 -3.44
N ILE A 111 -12.47 1.31 -2.86
CA ILE A 111 -11.45 0.30 -2.69
C ILE A 111 -11.98 -0.99 -2.01
N LYS A 112 -12.68 -0.91 -0.87
CA LYS A 112 -13.28 -2.08 -0.20
C LYS A 112 -14.24 -2.83 -1.13
N LYS A 113 -15.07 -2.12 -1.91
CA LYS A 113 -15.94 -2.71 -2.93
C LYS A 113 -15.14 -3.38 -4.05
N LEU A 114 -14.07 -2.74 -4.54
CA LEU A 114 -13.20 -3.28 -5.58
C LEU A 114 -12.48 -4.57 -5.13
N TYR A 115 -12.09 -4.64 -3.85
CA TYR A 115 -11.45 -5.81 -3.26
C TYR A 115 -12.44 -6.87 -2.73
N GLY A 116 -13.74 -6.60 -2.81
CA GLY A 116 -14.80 -7.55 -2.44
C GLY A 116 -14.89 -7.86 -0.94
N TYR A 117 -14.66 -6.85 -0.10
CA TYR A 117 -14.89 -6.92 1.35
C TYR A 117 -16.34 -6.65 1.73
#